data_AF-A0A925NKR7-F1
#
_entry.id   AF-A0A925NKR7-F1
#
_cell.length_a   1.000
_cell.length_b   1.000
_cell.length_c   1.000
_cell.angle_alpha   90.00
_cell.angle_beta   90.00
_cell.angle_gamma   90.00
#
_symmetry.space_group_name_H-M   'P 1'
#
loop_
_entity.id
_entity.type
_entity.pdbx_description
1 polymer ?
#
loop_
_entity_poly.entity_id
_entity_poly.type
_entity_poly.pdbx_seq_one_letter_code
_entity_poly.pdbx_strand_id
1 'polypeptide(L)'
;MQSTQLSHPNPKDRNRAIIWARYAADSTEWVILSLRSTEVIPNAKALQNNANLLQPQLLVSAAIIAPGGKVLLETLIKVPEFGAKEALEEHGIEYSVLIEAKPYPEFVEAVKKIAERKQIFCWSAEETNNILTKAA
;
A
#
# COMPACT_ATOMS: atom_id res chain seq x y z
N MET A 1 -5.77 -37.89 -15.99
CA MET A 1 -5.71 -36.51 -15.45
C MET A 1 -4.31 -35.97 -15.68
N GLN A 2 -4.09 -35.22 -16.77
CA GLN A 2 -2.80 -34.57 -17.04
C GLN A 2 -2.85 -33.17 -16.45
N SER A 3 -1.93 -32.85 -15.54
CA SER A 3 -1.74 -31.49 -15.06
C SER A 3 -1.22 -30.63 -16.22
N THR A 4 -1.99 -29.64 -16.64
CA THR A 4 -1.49 -28.55 -17.48
C THR A 4 -0.57 -27.68 -16.62
N GLN A 5 0.68 -28.13 -16.44
CA GLN A 5 1.75 -27.21 -16.08
C GLN A 5 1.84 -26.21 -17.23
N LEU A 6 1.42 -24.97 -16.96
CA LEU A 6 1.64 -23.83 -17.84
C LEU A 6 3.16 -23.64 -17.97
N SER A 7 3.75 -24.34 -18.94
CA SER A 7 5.13 -24.18 -19.35
C SER A 7 5.31 -22.72 -19.73
N HIS A 8 6.19 -22.00 -19.03
CA HIS A 8 6.52 -20.62 -19.36
C HIS A 8 6.86 -20.55 -20.86
N PRO A 9 6.25 -19.63 -21.64
CA PRO A 9 6.23 -19.69 -23.12
C PRO A 9 7.62 -19.65 -23.78
N ASN A 10 8.67 -19.33 -23.01
CA ASN A 10 10.06 -19.40 -23.44
C ASN A 10 10.98 -19.70 -22.24
N PRO A 11 11.80 -20.76 -22.28
CA PRO A 11 12.77 -21.07 -21.23
C PRO A 11 13.80 -19.96 -20.97
N LYS A 12 14.16 -19.16 -22.00
CA LYS A 12 15.07 -18.01 -21.83
C LYS A 12 14.43 -16.93 -20.96
N ASP A 13 13.12 -16.70 -21.11
CA ASP A 13 12.39 -15.70 -20.34
C ASP A 13 12.19 -16.18 -18.90
N ARG A 14 11.98 -17.49 -18.69
CA ARG A 14 12.00 -18.09 -17.34
C ARG A 14 13.35 -17.86 -16.65
N ASN A 15 14.47 -18.15 -17.31
CA ASN A 15 15.79 -17.98 -16.70
C ASN A 15 16.10 -16.51 -16.42
N ARG A 16 15.72 -15.60 -17.32
CA ARG A 16 15.83 -14.15 -17.09
C ARG A 16 14.99 -13.70 -15.89
N ALA A 17 13.75 -14.16 -15.78
CA ALA A 17 12.87 -13.86 -14.65
C ALA A 17 13.45 -14.39 -13.33
N ILE A 18 14.00 -15.61 -13.32
CA ILE A 18 14.65 -16.19 -12.13
C ILE A 18 15.89 -15.39 -11.73
N ILE A 19 16.74 -15.02 -12.69
CA ILE A 19 17.95 -14.21 -12.44
C ILE A 19 17.55 -12.83 -11.89
N TRP A 20 16.55 -12.19 -12.51
CA TRP A 20 16.03 -10.91 -12.04
C TRP A 20 15.44 -11.02 -10.63
N ALA A 21 14.63 -12.05 -10.36
CA ALA A 21 14.02 -12.26 -9.05
C ALA A 21 15.06 -12.53 -7.96
N ARG A 22 16.13 -13.28 -8.27
CA ARG A 22 17.27 -13.47 -7.34
C ARG A 22 18.03 -12.17 -7.10
N TYR A 23 18.37 -11.46 -8.16
CA TYR A 23 19.01 -10.15 -8.05
C TYR A 23 18.17 -9.18 -7.21
N ALA A 24 16.86 -9.15 -7.44
CA ALA A 24 15.94 -8.34 -6.66
C ALA A 24 15.90 -8.79 -5.20
N ALA A 25 15.76 -10.09 -4.92
CA ALA A 25 15.73 -10.62 -3.56
C ALA A 25 17.03 -10.34 -2.77
N ASP A 26 18.18 -10.41 -3.43
CA ASP A 26 19.50 -10.14 -2.85
C ASP A 26 19.82 -8.63 -2.79
N SER A 27 19.03 -7.80 -3.47
CA SER A 27 19.19 -6.34 -3.50
C SER A 27 18.61 -5.68 -2.26
N THR A 28 19.22 -4.57 -1.83
CA THR A 28 18.69 -3.67 -0.80
C THR A 28 17.77 -2.58 -1.37
N GLU A 29 17.63 -2.53 -2.69
CA GLU A 29 16.99 -1.44 -3.44
C GLU A 29 15.49 -1.66 -3.64
N TRP A 30 14.83 -2.35 -2.71
CA TRP A 30 13.38 -2.49 -2.70
C TRP A 30 12.79 -2.37 -1.30
N VAL A 31 11.49 -2.08 -1.24
CA VAL A 31 10.69 -2.07 -0.01
C VAL A 31 9.32 -2.67 -0.30
N ILE A 32 8.70 -3.27 0.72
CA ILE A 32 7.30 -3.66 0.67
C ILE A 32 6.48 -2.56 1.35
N LEU A 33 5.51 -2.02 0.63
CA LEU A 33 4.48 -1.13 1.17
C LEU A 33 3.20 -1.94 1.41
N SER A 34 2.81 -2.05 2.67
CA SER A 34 1.54 -2.61 3.10
C SER A 34 0.62 -1.49 3.57
N LEU A 35 -0.60 -1.48 3.05
CA LEU A 35 -1.64 -0.50 3.35
C LEU A 35 -2.85 -1.24 3.88
N ARG A 36 -3.53 -0.68 4.88
CA ARG A 36 -4.87 -1.11 5.27
C ARG A 36 -5.85 0.04 5.19
N SER A 37 -6.94 -0.20 4.46
CA SER A 37 -8.08 0.68 4.35
C SER A 37 -9.33 0.05 4.98
N THR A 38 -10.30 0.88 5.35
CA THR A 38 -11.65 0.47 5.75
C THR A 38 -12.60 0.56 4.55
N GLU A 39 -13.53 -0.38 4.43
CA GLU A 39 -14.50 -0.41 3.33
C GLU A 39 -15.69 0.53 3.61
N VAL A 40 -15.54 1.83 3.37
CA VAL A 40 -16.71 2.74 3.30
C VAL A 40 -16.75 3.44 1.95
N ILE A 41 -17.76 3.10 1.16
CA ILE A 41 -18.21 3.89 0.00
C ILE A 41 -19.15 4.96 0.55
N PRO A 42 -18.74 6.23 0.72
CA PRO A 42 -19.70 7.29 1.01
C PRO A 42 -20.58 7.44 -0.24
N ASN A 43 -21.83 6.99 -0.17
CA ASN A 43 -22.89 7.18 -1.18
C ASN A 43 -22.37 7.23 -2.64
N ALA A 44 -22.53 6.14 -3.39
CA ALA A 44 -22.10 6.03 -4.80
C ALA A 44 -22.46 7.21 -5.74
N LYS A 45 -23.44 8.07 -5.36
CA LYS A 45 -23.78 9.31 -6.07
C LYS A 45 -22.83 10.50 -5.85
N ALA A 46 -22.07 10.56 -4.75
CA ALA A 46 -21.08 11.62 -4.51
C ALA A 46 -19.73 11.32 -5.20
N LEU A 47 -19.42 10.03 -5.41
CA LEU A 47 -18.20 9.54 -6.05
C LEU A 47 -18.21 9.69 -7.58
N GLN A 48 -19.38 9.64 -8.24
CA GLN A 48 -19.47 9.80 -9.70
C GLN A 48 -19.07 11.20 -10.20
N ASN A 49 -19.20 12.23 -9.36
CA ASN A 49 -18.84 13.59 -9.73
C ASN A 49 -17.40 13.99 -9.33
N ASN A 50 -16.70 13.13 -8.57
CA ASN A 50 -15.36 13.39 -8.04
C ASN A 50 -14.44 12.17 -8.18
N ALA A 51 -14.38 11.58 -9.37
CA ALA A 51 -13.44 10.49 -9.70
C ALA A 51 -11.95 10.84 -9.49
N ASN A 52 -11.62 12.10 -9.17
CA ASN A 52 -10.26 12.56 -8.86
C ASN A 52 -9.92 12.56 -7.36
N LEU A 53 -10.89 12.39 -6.46
CA LEU A 53 -10.69 12.31 -5.02
C LEU A 53 -10.70 10.83 -4.57
N LEU A 54 -9.62 10.10 -4.86
CA LEU A 54 -9.30 8.90 -4.10
C LEU A 54 -9.12 9.35 -2.65
N GLN A 55 -10.10 9.03 -1.81
CA GLN A 55 -10.26 9.69 -0.54
C GLN A 55 -9.18 9.20 0.43
N PRO A 56 -8.30 10.09 0.95
CA PRO A 56 -7.42 9.78 2.08
C PRO A 56 -8.19 9.43 3.38
N GLN A 57 -9.52 9.31 3.32
CA GLN A 57 -10.43 9.14 4.46
C GLN A 57 -10.59 7.69 4.90
N LEU A 58 -10.09 6.72 4.13
CA LEU A 58 -10.26 5.29 4.40
C LEU A 58 -8.98 4.58 4.83
N LEU A 59 -7.81 5.19 4.67
CA LEU A 59 -6.55 4.55 5.01
C LEU A 59 -6.29 4.69 6.52
N VAL A 60 -6.20 3.55 7.22
CA VAL A 60 -6.12 3.50 8.69
C VAL A 60 -4.71 3.21 9.17
N SER A 61 -3.98 2.38 8.44
CA SER A 61 -2.61 2.01 8.81
C SER A 61 -1.74 1.72 7.60
N ALA A 62 -0.45 1.88 7.78
CA ALA A 62 0.53 1.53 6.77
C ALA A 62 1.84 1.05 7.40
N ALA A 63 2.51 0.13 6.70
CA ALA A 63 3.82 -0.35 7.06
C ALA A 63 4.74 -0.40 5.84
N ILE A 64 6.01 -0.05 6.03
CA ILE A 64 7.07 -0.23 5.05
C ILE A 64 8.12 -1.16 5.62
N ILE A 65 8.41 -2.24 4.88
CA ILE A 65 9.37 -3.27 5.28
C ILE A 65 10.54 -3.28 4.29
N ALA A 66 11.75 -3.26 4.83
CA ALA A 66 12.99 -3.37 4.07
C ALA A 66 13.32 -4.83 3.73
N PRO A 67 14.28 -5.06 2.83
CA PRO A 67 14.82 -6.39 2.57
C PRO A 67 15.39 -6.97 3.87
N GLY A 68 15.00 -8.20 4.20
CA GLY A 68 15.34 -8.84 5.48
C GLY A 68 14.33 -8.63 6.62
N GLY A 69 13.18 -8.00 6.35
CA GLY A 69 12.06 -7.93 7.31
C GLY A 69 12.17 -6.78 8.32
N LYS A 70 13.15 -5.89 8.18
CA LYS A 70 13.27 -4.71 9.04
C LYS A 70 12.14 -3.71 8.74
N VAL A 71 11.39 -3.33 9.77
CA VAL A 71 10.36 -2.28 9.66
C VAL A 71 11.04 -0.91 9.54
N LEU A 72 10.74 -0.18 8.47
CA LEU A 72 11.22 1.18 8.21
C LEU A 72 10.20 2.25 8.62
N LEU A 73 8.93 1.90 8.53
CA LEU A 73 7.79 2.73 8.92
C LEU A 73 6.67 1.80 9.35
N GLU A 74 6.03 2.11 10.46
CA GLU A 74 4.76 1.50 10.87
C GLU A 74 3.99 2.61 11.56
N THR A 75 2.81 2.94 11.03
CA THR A 75 2.04 4.07 11.53
C THR A 75 0.56 3.86 11.34
N LEU A 76 -0.20 4.40 12.27
CA LEU A 76 -1.61 4.70 12.07
C LEU A 76 -1.76 6.04 11.36
N ILE A 77 -2.86 6.18 10.64
CA ILE A 77 -3.19 7.37 9.86
C ILE A 77 -4.51 7.92 10.39
N LYS A 78 -4.52 9.23 10.60
CA LYS A 78 -5.68 9.93 11.12
C LYS A 78 -6.82 9.86 10.13
N VAL A 79 -7.93 9.26 10.58
CA VAL A 79 -9.19 9.18 9.82
C VAL A 79 -10.22 10.17 10.38
N PRO A 80 -11.14 10.68 9.53
CA PRO A 80 -12.29 11.44 10.01
C PRO A 80 -13.24 10.57 10.86
N GLU A 81 -14.09 11.22 11.66
CA GLU A 81 -15.06 10.57 12.56
C GLU A 81 -15.86 9.44 11.91
N PHE A 82 -16.24 9.60 10.64
CA PHE A 82 -17.02 8.63 9.87
C PHE A 82 -16.26 7.37 9.44
N GLY A 83 -14.93 7.33 9.53
CA GLY A 83 -14.14 6.12 9.24
C GLY A 83 -13.62 5.40 10.49
N ALA A 84 -13.79 6.02 11.66
CA ALA A 84 -13.23 5.50 12.90
C ALA A 84 -14.06 4.40 13.56
N LYS A 85 -15.39 4.42 13.36
CA LYS A 85 -16.27 3.39 13.91
C LYS A 85 -16.01 2.05 13.23
N GLU A 86 -15.82 2.07 11.92
CA GLU A 86 -15.54 0.91 11.09
C GLU A 86 -14.10 0.45 11.27
N ALA A 87 -13.15 1.36 11.48
CA ALA A 87 -11.79 0.99 11.89
C ALA A 87 -11.77 0.19 13.20
N LEU A 88 -12.65 0.51 14.15
CA LEU A 88 -12.83 -0.28 15.37
C LEU A 88 -13.48 -1.63 15.08
N GLU A 89 -14.53 -1.67 14.26
CA GLU A 89 -15.29 -2.90 13.95
C GLU A 89 -14.48 -3.90 13.10
N GLU A 90 -13.74 -3.44 12.10
CA GLU A 90 -12.98 -4.28 11.17
C GLU A 90 -11.56 -4.60 11.66
N HIS A 91 -10.89 -3.60 12.26
CA HIS A 91 -9.45 -3.69 12.58
C HIS A 91 -9.17 -3.68 14.08
N GLY A 92 -10.19 -3.47 14.93
CA GLY A 92 -10.03 -3.42 16.38
C GLY A 92 -9.28 -2.19 16.88
N ILE A 93 -9.23 -1.10 16.09
CA ILE A 93 -8.47 0.10 16.42
C ILE A 93 -9.40 1.12 17.07
N GLU A 94 -9.08 1.54 18.30
CA GLU A 94 -9.87 2.55 19.02
C GLU A 94 -9.81 3.93 18.34
N TYR A 95 -10.97 4.60 18.33
CA TYR A 95 -11.10 5.94 17.75
C TYR A 95 -10.15 6.97 18.39
N SER A 96 -10.00 6.91 19.72
CA SER A 96 -9.08 7.77 20.48
C SER A 96 -7.67 7.75 19.90
N VAL A 97 -7.18 6.56 19.54
CA VAL A 97 -5.85 6.34 18.97
C VAL A 97 -5.76 6.91 17.54
N LEU A 98 -6.84 6.82 16.76
CA LEU A 98 -6.89 7.34 15.39
C LEU A 98 -6.93 8.87 15.32
N ILE A 99 -7.53 9.55 16.30
CA ILE A 99 -7.53 11.02 16.36
C ILE A 99 -6.12 11.58 16.58
N GLU A 100 -5.33 10.86 17.37
CA GLU A 100 -3.94 11.20 17.70
C GLU A 100 -2.94 10.73 16.65
N ALA A 101 -3.39 9.93 15.68
CA ALA A 101 -2.56 9.39 14.62
C ALA A 101 -2.03 10.45 13.65
N LYS A 102 -1.05 10.04 12.84
CA LYS A 102 -0.37 10.94 11.92
C LYS A 102 -1.31 11.42 10.80
N PRO A 103 -1.32 12.72 10.43
CA PRO A 103 -2.06 13.19 9.26
C PRO A 103 -1.59 12.51 7.98
N TYR A 104 -2.54 12.21 7.08
CA TYR A 104 -2.26 11.59 5.79
C TYR A 104 -1.15 12.30 4.97
N PRO A 105 -1.10 13.65 4.87
CA PRO A 105 -0.04 14.32 4.11
C PRO A 105 1.38 14.01 4.62
N GLU A 106 1.56 13.99 5.95
CA GLU A 106 2.86 13.68 6.56
C GLU A 106 3.24 12.21 6.45
N PHE A 107 2.25 11.32 6.33
CA PHE A 107 2.47 9.93 5.98
C PHE A 107 2.96 9.80 4.54
N VAL A 108 2.29 10.46 3.58
CA VAL A 108 2.68 10.44 2.16
C VAL A 108 4.12 10.94 1.97
N GLU A 109 4.49 12.03 2.63
CA GLU A 109 5.86 12.55 2.57
C GLU A 109 6.88 11.53 3.10
N ALA A 110 6.58 10.87 4.22
CA ALA A 110 7.45 9.84 4.78
C ALA A 110 7.60 8.64 3.84
N VAL A 111 6.51 8.17 3.23
CA VAL A 111 6.54 7.10 2.22
C VAL A 111 7.41 7.49 1.04
N LYS A 112 7.21 8.69 0.47
CA LYS A 112 7.98 9.18 -0.68
C LYS A 112 9.48 9.22 -0.39
N LYS A 113 9.86 9.71 0.79
CA LYS A 113 11.26 9.76 1.22
C LYS A 113 11.87 8.37 1.36
N ILE A 114 11.13 7.40 1.91
CA ILE A 114 11.63 6.02 2.08
C ILE A 114 11.69 5.28 0.74
N ALA A 115 10.73 5.56 -0.14
CA ALA A 115 10.60 5.01 -1.47
C ALA A 115 11.56 5.60 -2.49
N GLU A 116 12.19 6.73 -2.18
CA GLU A 116 13.08 7.42 -3.10
C GLU A 116 14.18 6.47 -3.59
N ARG A 117 14.28 6.29 -4.92
CA ARG A 117 15.23 5.40 -5.61
C ARG A 117 15.08 3.90 -5.29
N LYS A 118 14.00 3.48 -4.62
CA LYS A 118 13.72 2.06 -4.34
C LYS A 118 12.57 1.54 -5.18
N GLN A 119 12.62 0.24 -5.50
CA GLN A 119 11.49 -0.47 -6.05
C GLN A 119 10.45 -0.74 -4.96
N ILE A 120 9.17 -0.49 -5.24
CA ILE A 120 8.09 -0.75 -4.28
C ILE A 120 7.34 -2.00 -4.69
N PHE A 121 7.28 -2.95 -3.78
CA PHE A 121 6.36 -4.08 -3.82
C PHE A 121 5.12 -3.75 -3.01
N CYS A 122 3.95 -3.90 -3.61
CA CYS A 122 2.67 -3.62 -2.97
C CYS A 122 1.62 -4.61 -3.45
N TRP A 123 0.55 -4.76 -2.66
CA TRP A 123 -0.61 -5.56 -3.06
C TRP A 123 -1.54 -4.76 -3.99
N SER A 124 -1.87 -3.52 -3.60
CA SER A 124 -2.69 -2.60 -4.39
C SER A 124 -1.82 -1.61 -5.16
N ALA A 125 -1.69 -1.83 -6.47
CA ALA A 125 -0.93 -0.95 -7.35
C ALA A 125 -1.59 0.44 -7.50
N GLU A 126 -2.92 0.52 -7.48
CA GLU A 126 -3.66 1.77 -7.63
C GLU A 126 -3.45 2.71 -6.44
N GLU A 127 -3.68 2.23 -5.22
CA GLU A 127 -3.50 3.01 -3.98
C GLU A 127 -2.04 3.45 -3.83
N THR A 128 -1.11 2.53 -4.10
CA THR A 128 0.33 2.82 -4.08
C THR A 128 0.69 3.89 -5.10
N ASN A 129 0.19 3.78 -6.33
CA ASN A 129 0.44 4.78 -7.36
C ASN A 129 -0.10 6.17 -6.96
N ASN A 130 -1.26 6.23 -6.32
CA ASN A 130 -1.82 7.48 -5.83
C ASN A 130 -0.95 8.13 -4.75
N ILE A 131 -0.44 7.37 -3.78
CA ILE A 131 0.48 7.87 -2.75
C ILE A 131 1.76 8.43 -3.39
N LEU A 132 2.29 7.75 -4.41
CA LEU A 132 3.54 8.14 -5.05
C LEU A 132 3.39 9.33 -6.02
N THR A 133 2.29 9.39 -6.78
CA THR A 133 2.11 10.37 -7.87
C THR A 133 1.31 11.61 -7.48
N LYS A 134 0.31 11.51 -6.60
CA LYS A 134 -0.49 12.67 -6.18
C LYS A 134 0.20 13.42 -5.05
N ALA A 135 1.13 14.29 -5.41
CA ALA A 135 1.36 15.55 -4.70
C ALA A 135 2.00 16.57 -5.66
N ALA A 136 1.15 17.29 -6.38
CA ALA A 136 1.38 18.64 -6.89
C ALA A 136 0.04 19.37 -6.80
#